data_AF-A0A2A2JSH3-F1
#
_entry.id   AF-A0A2A2JSH3-F1
#
_cell.length_a   1.000
_cell.length_b   1.000
_cell.length_c   1.000
_cell.angle_alpha   90.00
_cell.angle_beta   90.00
_cell.angle_gamma   90.00
#
_symmetry.space_group_name_H-M   'P 1'
#
loop_
_entity.id
_entity.type
_entity.pdbx_description
1 polymer ?
#
loop_
_entity_poly.entity_id
_entity_poly.type
_entity_poly.pdbx_seq_one_letter_code
_entity_poly.pdbx_strand_id
1 'polypeptide(L)'
;MPDEDTVKNADQTAAGLITCVSACFLILMILMTLFGQRMKRVGIRWHVLNCSVWGLLHLAHNASFGDTSKAPWPGYIKDQQWVEAAKQVECFTRSVFPAGMIFVYIEQMILTCSPRLADRFCFNFIFALLLLPFQNIIMLFCLYAHWIDYQWWYEPIDFFNIVTFPLFILMSMVYLLFCFFGSCCCCYTATRRGPPKEGGKTLGTFTDMWLLLPYGWVGTYLYSPSFSLTMIPFTVDKLFDFIMNSGLMDIIMGGGGTNPDPGVTDTPGTGGEEADWMSLMLNVSTMSLNALPWFMLTFPIVHCVMALVCIRMYREQFFFMFTCGRVYEGNARSYGAQSQKNQPQPIQWANTTIRTEDKYPPPTYPTATMQQPIHIENIPTITMS
;
A
#
# COMPACT_ATOMS: atom_id res chain seq x y z
N MET A 1 15.19 28.41 24.93
CA MET A 1 14.06 27.80 24.20
C MET A 1 14.05 28.44 22.82
N PRO A 2 13.95 27.68 21.72
CA PRO A 2 13.79 28.26 20.40
C PRO A 2 12.50 29.09 20.36
N ASP A 3 12.52 30.16 19.58
CA ASP A 3 11.39 31.06 19.37
C ASP A 3 10.24 30.31 18.65
N GLU A 4 8.99 30.55 19.02
CA GLU A 4 7.82 29.84 18.50
C GLU A 4 7.72 29.97 16.97
N ASP A 5 8.07 31.14 16.44
CA ASP A 5 8.12 31.42 15.01
C ASP A 5 9.25 30.65 14.29
N THR A 6 10.38 30.41 14.96
CA THR A 6 11.46 29.59 14.38
C THR A 6 11.10 28.11 14.30
N VAL A 7 10.37 27.58 15.29
CA VAL A 7 9.89 26.19 15.26
C VAL A 7 8.84 26.00 14.17
N LYS A 8 7.87 26.93 14.07
CA LYS A 8 6.83 26.92 13.04
C LYS A 8 7.40 26.96 11.62
N ASN A 9 8.39 27.81 11.37
CA ASN A 9 9.05 27.90 10.06
C ASN A 9 9.83 26.62 9.71
N ALA A 10 10.45 25.96 10.70
CA ALA A 10 11.15 24.69 10.49
C ALA A 10 10.19 23.55 10.14
N ASP A 11 9.07 23.44 10.85
CA ASP A 11 8.04 22.42 10.61
C ASP A 11 7.39 22.58 9.23
N GLN A 12 7.05 23.81 8.83
CA GLN A 12 6.52 24.10 7.50
C GLN A 12 7.53 23.78 6.39
N THR A 13 8.81 24.09 6.61
CA THR A 13 9.88 23.76 5.64
C THR A 13 10.05 22.25 5.51
N ALA A 14 10.09 21.52 6.63
CA ALA A 14 10.17 20.06 6.64
C ALA A 14 8.94 19.44 5.96
N ALA A 15 7.74 19.97 6.24
CA ALA A 15 6.51 19.51 5.61
C ALA A 15 6.52 19.73 4.09
N GLY A 16 7.04 20.88 3.64
CA GLY A 16 7.19 21.20 2.22
C GLY A 16 8.16 20.26 1.51
N LEU A 17 9.31 19.98 2.13
CA LEU A 17 10.27 19.01 1.61
C LEU A 17 9.67 17.60 1.50
N ILE A 18 8.99 17.12 2.54
CA ILE A 18 8.34 15.81 2.53
C ILE A 18 7.26 15.77 1.44
N THR A 19 6.48 16.85 1.27
CA THR A 19 5.46 16.96 0.21
C THR A 19 6.09 16.81 -1.18
N CYS A 20 7.14 17.58 -1.47
CA CYS A 20 7.82 17.53 -2.76
C CYS A 20 8.44 16.16 -3.04
N VAL A 21 9.16 15.58 -2.07
CA VAL A 21 9.76 14.25 -2.22
C VAL A 21 8.69 13.19 -2.43
N SER A 22 7.60 13.24 -1.65
CA SER A 22 6.47 12.31 -1.79
C SER A 22 5.83 12.41 -3.17
N ALA A 23 5.63 13.63 -3.70
CA ALA A 23 5.09 13.84 -5.04
C ALA A 23 6.00 13.23 -6.12
N CYS A 24 7.32 13.40 -6.02
CA CYS A 24 8.28 12.78 -6.93
C CYS A 24 8.18 11.25 -6.91
N PHE A 25 8.07 10.64 -5.72
CA PHE A 25 7.90 9.19 -5.59
C PHE A 25 6.56 8.72 -6.18
N LEU A 26 5.45 9.42 -5.94
CA LEU A 26 4.15 9.05 -6.52
C LEU A 26 4.17 9.13 -8.05
N ILE A 27 4.77 10.20 -8.61
CA ILE A 27 4.94 10.34 -10.07
C ILE A 27 5.79 9.18 -10.61
N LEU A 28 6.89 8.84 -9.93
CA LEU A 28 7.72 7.69 -10.29
C LEU A 28 6.91 6.38 -10.29
N MET A 29 6.08 6.16 -9.27
CA MET A 29 5.22 4.97 -9.18
C MET A 29 4.18 4.94 -10.30
N ILE A 30 3.58 6.08 -10.67
CA ILE A 30 2.67 6.20 -11.81
C ILE A 30 3.41 5.83 -13.11
N LEU A 31 4.58 6.41 -13.35
CA LEU A 31 5.39 6.15 -14.55
C LEU A 31 5.80 4.67 -14.65
N MET A 32 6.30 4.09 -13.56
CA MET A 32 6.61 2.67 -13.50
C MET A 32 5.37 1.82 -13.77
N THR A 33 4.22 2.20 -13.25
CA THR A 33 2.99 1.44 -13.41
C THR A 33 2.44 1.51 -14.83
N LEU A 34 2.54 2.65 -15.51
CA LEU A 34 2.05 2.81 -16.88
C LEU A 34 3.02 2.22 -17.91
N PHE A 35 4.31 2.54 -17.79
CA PHE A 35 5.32 2.25 -18.81
C PHE A 35 6.32 1.14 -18.45
N GLY A 36 6.26 0.62 -17.22
CA GLY A 36 7.20 -0.39 -16.75
C GLY A 36 7.09 -1.70 -17.53
N GLN A 37 8.18 -2.06 -18.19
CA GLN A 37 8.31 -3.27 -19.01
C GLN A 37 8.27 -4.56 -18.18
N ARG A 38 8.55 -4.46 -16.86
CA ARG A 38 8.53 -5.59 -15.93
C ARG A 38 7.23 -5.72 -15.14
N MET A 39 6.25 -4.86 -15.41
CA MET A 39 4.98 -4.84 -14.67
C MET A 39 3.97 -5.84 -15.23
N LYS A 40 3.59 -6.82 -14.42
CA LYS A 40 2.46 -7.72 -14.73
C LYS A 40 1.13 -6.98 -14.61
N ARG A 41 0.11 -7.39 -15.34
CA ARG A 41 -1.22 -6.73 -15.37
C ARG A 41 -2.14 -7.17 -14.22
N VAL A 42 -1.56 -7.54 -13.08
CA VAL A 42 -2.32 -7.98 -11.89
C VAL A 42 -2.87 -6.80 -11.11
N GLY A 43 -3.90 -7.02 -10.31
CA GLY A 43 -4.60 -6.05 -9.46
C GLY A 43 -3.67 -5.16 -8.63
N ILE A 44 -2.61 -5.68 -8.02
CA ILE A 44 -1.68 -4.83 -7.24
C ILE A 44 -1.09 -3.67 -8.07
N ARG A 45 -0.87 -3.87 -9.38
CA ARG A 45 -0.44 -2.81 -10.29
C ARG A 45 -1.48 -1.69 -10.36
N TRP A 46 -2.74 -2.05 -10.56
CA TRP A 46 -3.84 -1.10 -10.68
C TRP A 46 -4.15 -0.40 -9.35
N HIS A 47 -4.01 -1.11 -8.24
CA HIS A 47 -4.12 -0.56 -6.90
C HIS A 47 -3.07 0.52 -6.63
N VAL A 48 -1.79 0.22 -6.88
CA VAL A 48 -0.70 1.20 -6.71
C VAL A 48 -0.87 2.39 -7.65
N LEU A 49 -1.32 2.18 -8.90
CA LEU A 49 -1.66 3.29 -9.80
C LEU A 49 -2.71 4.20 -9.17
N ASN A 50 -3.81 3.61 -8.70
CA ASN A 50 -4.95 4.33 -8.14
C ASN A 50 -4.52 5.14 -6.90
N CYS A 51 -3.84 4.48 -5.96
CA CYS A 51 -3.31 5.10 -4.76
C CYS A 51 -2.28 6.20 -5.08
N SER A 52 -1.48 6.04 -6.12
CA SER A 52 -0.47 7.05 -6.49
C SER A 52 -1.12 8.30 -7.10
N VAL A 53 -2.14 8.13 -7.93
CA VAL A 53 -2.91 9.25 -8.52
C VAL A 53 -3.65 10.02 -7.44
N TRP A 54 -4.43 9.34 -6.59
CA TRP A 54 -5.15 10.01 -5.50
C TRP A 54 -4.22 10.48 -4.38
N GLY A 55 -3.04 9.88 -4.24
CA GLY A 55 -1.99 10.34 -3.33
C GLY A 55 -1.45 11.72 -3.72
N LEU A 56 -1.40 12.07 -5.01
CA LEU A 56 -1.04 13.42 -5.43
C LEU A 56 -2.10 14.43 -5.00
N LEU A 57 -3.38 14.07 -5.10
CA LEU A 57 -4.47 14.88 -4.59
C LEU A 57 -4.39 15.03 -3.07
N HIS A 58 -4.09 13.94 -2.35
CA HIS A 58 -3.89 13.95 -0.90
C HIS A 58 -2.79 14.92 -0.48
N LEU A 59 -1.66 14.91 -1.20
CA LEU A 59 -0.55 15.82 -0.94
C LEU A 59 -0.93 17.28 -1.20
N ALA A 60 -1.57 17.58 -2.34
CA ALA A 60 -2.02 18.93 -2.66
C ALA A 60 -3.01 19.46 -1.61
N HIS A 61 -3.93 18.61 -1.18
CA HIS A 61 -4.88 18.91 -0.12
C HIS A 61 -4.18 19.17 1.22
N ASN A 62 -3.35 18.26 1.71
CA ASN A 62 -2.63 18.43 2.98
C ASN A 62 -1.66 19.63 2.95
N ALA A 63 -1.10 19.94 1.78
CA ALA A 63 -0.20 21.07 1.64
C ALA A 63 -0.93 22.42 1.84
N SER A 64 -2.23 22.45 1.53
CA SER A 64 -3.09 23.63 1.64
C SER A 64 -3.89 23.69 2.94
N PHE A 65 -4.34 22.54 3.44
CA PHE A 65 -5.32 22.40 4.53
C PHE A 65 -4.81 21.60 5.74
N GLY A 66 -3.56 21.12 5.72
CA GLY A 66 -2.94 20.57 6.91
C GLY A 66 -3.06 21.55 8.09
N ASP A 67 -2.94 21.05 9.32
CA ASP A 67 -2.97 21.86 10.54
C ASP A 67 -2.28 23.22 10.29
N THR A 68 -3.00 24.33 10.45
CA THR A 68 -2.61 25.67 9.96
C THR A 68 -1.24 26.15 10.46
N SER A 69 -0.71 25.51 11.51
CA SER A 69 0.64 25.71 12.03
C SER A 69 1.75 24.95 11.27
N LYS A 70 1.41 23.91 10.50
CA LYS A 70 2.32 22.93 9.87
C LYS A 70 2.13 22.79 8.35
N ALA A 71 1.03 23.27 7.77
CA ALA A 71 0.84 23.26 6.33
C ALA A 71 1.97 24.04 5.63
N PRO A 72 2.64 23.47 4.61
CA PRO A 72 3.73 24.14 3.91
C PRO A 72 3.27 25.32 3.05
N TRP A 73 2.05 25.26 2.50
CA TRP A 73 1.48 26.32 1.66
C TRP A 73 0.02 26.59 2.06
N PRO A 74 -0.22 27.16 3.25
CA PRO A 74 -1.57 27.40 3.74
C PRO A 74 -2.34 28.32 2.78
N GLY A 75 -3.58 27.95 2.44
CA GLY A 75 -4.41 28.72 1.52
C GLY A 75 -3.95 28.68 0.05
N TYR A 76 -3.17 27.67 -0.34
CA TYR A 76 -2.85 27.38 -1.75
C TYR A 76 -4.11 27.10 -2.56
N ILE A 77 -5.02 26.29 -2.03
CA ILE A 77 -6.36 26.06 -2.57
C ILE A 77 -7.29 27.12 -1.95
N LYS A 78 -7.87 27.97 -2.81
CA LYS A 78 -8.74 29.09 -2.42
C LYS A 78 -10.19 28.92 -2.85
N ASP A 79 -10.49 27.84 -3.56
CA ASP A 79 -11.84 27.56 -4.01
C ASP A 79 -12.76 27.27 -2.82
N GLN A 80 -13.85 28.02 -2.71
CA GLN A 80 -14.69 27.99 -1.52
C GLN A 80 -15.44 26.65 -1.37
N GLN A 81 -15.86 26.05 -2.49
CA GLN A 81 -16.52 24.74 -2.47
C GLN A 81 -15.54 23.66 -2.00
N TRP A 82 -14.27 23.77 -2.37
CA TRP A 82 -13.23 22.88 -1.88
C TRP A 82 -12.92 23.07 -0.40
N VAL A 83 -12.86 24.32 0.07
CA VAL A 83 -12.64 24.65 1.48
C VAL A 83 -13.76 24.06 2.35
N GLU A 84 -15.01 24.20 1.90
CA GLU A 84 -16.19 23.63 2.57
C GLU A 84 -16.16 22.10 2.59
N ALA A 85 -15.70 21.48 1.50
CA ALA A 85 -15.60 20.02 1.36
C ALA A 85 -14.24 19.44 1.81
N ALA A 86 -13.40 20.21 2.50
CA ALA A 86 -12.02 19.83 2.81
C ALA A 86 -11.94 18.48 3.53
N LYS A 87 -12.77 18.29 4.57
CA LYS A 87 -12.86 17.04 5.33
C LYS A 87 -13.30 15.85 4.47
N GLN A 88 -14.22 16.08 3.53
CA GLN A 88 -14.75 15.05 2.63
C GLN A 88 -13.69 14.61 1.62
N VAL A 89 -12.91 15.54 1.07
CA VAL A 89 -11.76 15.26 0.20
C VAL A 89 -10.68 14.47 0.94
N GLU A 90 -10.44 14.83 2.19
CA GLU A 90 -9.52 14.15 3.10
C GLU A 90 -9.97 12.69 3.33
N CYS A 91 -11.25 12.46 3.65
CA CYS A 91 -11.82 11.11 3.82
C CYS A 91 -11.80 10.30 2.52
N PHE A 92 -12.09 10.94 1.39
CA PHE A 92 -12.02 10.32 0.07
C PHE A 92 -10.61 9.80 -0.23
N THR A 93 -9.58 10.65 -0.14
CA THR A 93 -8.21 10.26 -0.49
C THR A 93 -7.67 9.14 0.40
N ARG A 94 -8.09 9.08 1.67
CA ARG A 94 -7.71 8.03 2.64
C ARG A 94 -8.35 6.69 2.37
N SER A 95 -9.59 6.69 1.91
CA SER A 95 -10.35 5.45 1.71
C SER A 95 -9.85 4.64 0.51
N VAL A 96 -9.09 5.27 -0.40
CA VAL A 96 -8.60 4.64 -1.64
C VAL A 96 -7.74 3.41 -1.34
N PHE A 97 -6.84 3.53 -0.38
CA PHE A 97 -5.89 2.47 -0.04
C PHE A 97 -6.58 1.23 0.57
N PRO A 98 -7.30 1.31 1.70
CA PRO A 98 -7.96 0.15 2.29
C PRO A 98 -9.03 -0.45 1.37
N ALA A 99 -9.80 0.37 0.63
CA ALA A 99 -10.80 -0.13 -0.32
C ALA A 99 -10.16 -0.97 -1.44
N GLY A 100 -9.04 -0.50 -1.99
CA GLY A 100 -8.35 -1.23 -3.05
C GLY A 100 -7.67 -2.50 -2.54
N MET A 101 -7.14 -2.49 -1.32
CA MET A 101 -6.47 -3.66 -0.74
C MET A 101 -7.40 -4.86 -0.55
N ILE A 102 -8.70 -4.65 -0.34
CA ILE A 102 -9.69 -5.73 -0.27
C ILE A 102 -9.67 -6.55 -1.56
N PHE A 103 -9.71 -5.89 -2.73
CA PHE A 103 -9.66 -6.58 -4.02
C PHE A 103 -8.29 -7.25 -4.27
N VAL A 104 -7.20 -6.61 -3.85
CA VAL A 104 -5.85 -7.15 -4.01
C VAL A 104 -5.66 -8.43 -3.18
N TYR A 105 -6.17 -8.48 -1.94
CA TYR A 105 -6.12 -9.70 -1.14
C TYR A 105 -6.91 -10.84 -1.79
N ILE A 106 -8.11 -10.55 -2.30
CA ILE A 106 -8.93 -11.55 -3.02
C ILE A 106 -8.17 -12.08 -4.24
N GLU A 107 -7.62 -11.18 -5.07
CA GLU A 107 -6.84 -11.58 -6.24
C GLU A 107 -5.65 -12.46 -5.85
N GLN A 108 -4.89 -12.08 -4.83
CA GLN A 108 -3.69 -12.83 -4.46
C GLN A 108 -3.98 -14.21 -3.91
N MET A 109 -5.07 -14.40 -3.16
CA MET A 109 -5.49 -15.73 -2.76
C MET A 109 -5.79 -16.60 -3.99
N ILE A 110 -6.51 -16.05 -4.98
CA ILE A 110 -6.82 -16.74 -6.23
C ILE A 110 -5.55 -17.07 -7.02
N LEU A 111 -4.63 -16.11 -7.17
CA LEU A 111 -3.37 -16.29 -7.89
C LEU A 111 -2.42 -17.26 -7.18
N THR A 112 -2.48 -17.35 -5.85
CA THR A 112 -1.72 -18.34 -5.09
C THR A 112 -2.23 -19.76 -5.38
N CYS A 113 -3.55 -19.95 -5.44
CA CYS A 113 -4.15 -21.23 -5.79
C CYS A 113 -4.03 -21.57 -7.29
N SER A 114 -4.07 -20.56 -8.16
CA SER A 114 -4.03 -20.72 -9.62
C SER A 114 -3.12 -19.67 -10.28
N PRO A 115 -1.79 -19.86 -10.24
CA PRO A 115 -0.82 -18.88 -10.75
C PRO A 115 -0.94 -18.62 -12.26
N ARG A 116 -1.49 -19.59 -13.01
CA ARG A 116 -1.70 -19.48 -14.47
C ARG A 116 -2.69 -18.38 -14.85
N LEU A 117 -3.54 -17.94 -13.92
CA LEU A 117 -4.49 -16.85 -14.17
C LEU A 117 -3.79 -15.48 -14.30
N ALA A 118 -2.61 -15.30 -13.72
CA ALA A 118 -1.86 -14.04 -13.81
C ALA A 118 -1.46 -13.66 -15.24
N ASP A 119 -1.38 -14.63 -16.16
CA ASP A 119 -1.08 -14.39 -17.57
C ASP A 119 -2.33 -14.22 -18.44
N ARG A 120 -3.53 -14.48 -17.88
CA ARG A 120 -4.80 -14.39 -18.60
C ARG A 120 -5.30 -12.95 -18.62
N PHE A 121 -5.54 -12.44 -19.83
CA PHE A 121 -6.02 -11.08 -20.02
C PHE A 121 -7.38 -10.83 -19.33
N CYS A 122 -8.35 -11.73 -19.51
CA CYS A 122 -9.70 -11.55 -18.95
C CYS A 122 -9.70 -11.46 -17.43
N PHE A 123 -8.95 -12.35 -16.75
CA PHE A 123 -8.83 -12.35 -15.29
C PHE A 123 -8.26 -11.02 -14.77
N ASN A 124 -7.12 -10.61 -15.33
CA ASN A 124 -6.47 -9.34 -15.01
C ASN A 124 -7.36 -8.11 -15.30
N PHE A 125 -8.15 -8.18 -16.38
CA PHE A 125 -9.04 -7.09 -16.77
C PHE A 125 -10.20 -6.92 -15.78
N ILE A 126 -10.73 -8.00 -15.20
CA ILE A 126 -11.75 -7.92 -14.13
C ILE A 126 -11.22 -7.13 -12.94
N PHE A 127 -10.02 -7.45 -12.44
CA PHE A 127 -9.44 -6.71 -11.32
C PHE A 127 -9.07 -5.28 -11.67
N ALA A 128 -8.68 -5.01 -12.92
CA ALA A 128 -8.51 -3.63 -13.40
C ALA A 128 -9.83 -2.84 -13.36
N LEU A 129 -10.95 -3.45 -13.78
CA LEU A 129 -12.28 -2.84 -13.71
C LEU A 129 -12.76 -2.62 -12.27
N LEU A 130 -12.47 -3.56 -11.36
CA LEU A 130 -12.84 -3.41 -9.96
C LEU A 130 -12.05 -2.28 -9.27
N LEU A 131 -10.74 -2.22 -9.50
CA LEU A 131 -9.85 -1.28 -8.82
C LEU A 131 -9.83 0.13 -9.41
N LEU A 132 -10.06 0.27 -10.72
CA LEU A 132 -10.04 1.59 -11.38
C LEU A 132 -11.47 2.16 -11.51
N PRO A 133 -12.33 1.73 -12.45
CA PRO A 133 -13.63 2.38 -12.60
C PRO A 133 -14.58 2.09 -11.44
N PHE A 134 -14.77 0.84 -11.02
CA PHE A 134 -15.80 0.52 -10.02
C PHE A 134 -15.53 1.21 -8.68
N GLN A 135 -14.33 1.03 -8.12
CA GLN A 135 -13.94 1.69 -6.88
C GLN A 135 -14.03 3.22 -7.00
N ASN A 136 -13.45 3.82 -8.05
CA ASN A 136 -13.44 5.27 -8.18
C ASN A 136 -14.83 5.85 -8.43
N ILE A 137 -15.71 5.18 -9.18
CA ILE A 137 -17.08 5.64 -9.40
C ILE A 137 -17.84 5.67 -8.07
N ILE A 138 -17.74 4.62 -7.25
CA ILE A 138 -18.39 4.58 -5.94
C ILE A 138 -17.86 5.69 -5.04
N MET A 139 -16.53 5.84 -4.96
CA MET A 139 -15.92 6.84 -4.10
C MET A 139 -16.21 8.28 -4.57
N LEU A 140 -16.16 8.54 -5.87
CA LEU A 140 -16.51 9.84 -6.44
C LEU A 140 -18.00 10.12 -6.22
N PHE A 141 -18.89 9.13 -6.40
CA PHE A 141 -20.29 9.30 -6.07
C PHE A 141 -20.48 9.67 -4.59
N CYS A 142 -19.81 8.98 -3.67
CA CYS A 142 -19.89 9.29 -2.24
C CYS A 142 -19.35 10.69 -1.91
N LEU A 143 -18.31 11.15 -2.60
CA LEU A 143 -17.78 12.51 -2.47
C LEU A 143 -18.77 13.55 -3.05
N TYR A 144 -19.26 13.32 -4.27
CA TYR A 144 -20.17 14.24 -4.95
C TYR A 144 -21.52 14.35 -4.25
N ALA A 145 -21.94 13.31 -3.53
CA ALA A 145 -23.16 13.31 -2.75
C ALA A 145 -23.21 14.42 -1.67
N HIS A 146 -22.05 14.93 -1.24
CA HIS A 146 -21.96 16.08 -0.35
C HIS A 146 -22.62 17.35 -0.93
N TRP A 147 -22.53 17.56 -2.25
CA TRP A 147 -23.14 18.71 -2.92
C TRP A 147 -24.54 18.45 -3.47
N ILE A 148 -25.09 17.25 -3.25
CA ILE A 148 -26.48 16.94 -3.62
C ILE A 148 -27.38 17.47 -2.51
N ASP A 149 -28.37 18.28 -2.88
CA ASP A 149 -29.39 18.79 -1.97
C ASP A 149 -30.36 17.67 -1.53
N TYR A 150 -29.85 16.79 -0.68
CA TYR A 150 -30.55 15.66 -0.10
C TYR A 150 -30.11 15.50 1.36
N GLN A 151 -31.06 15.28 2.27
CA GLN A 151 -30.76 15.03 3.67
C GLN A 151 -30.28 13.60 3.86
N TRP A 152 -28.97 13.38 3.71
CA TRP A 152 -28.34 12.11 4.02
C TRP A 152 -28.40 11.83 5.53
N TRP A 153 -28.66 10.57 5.89
CA TRP A 153 -28.64 10.13 7.30
C TRP A 153 -27.26 10.30 7.94
N TYR A 154 -26.21 10.11 7.14
CA TYR A 154 -24.81 10.38 7.46
C TYR A 154 -24.09 10.76 6.18
N GLU A 155 -23.01 11.54 6.28
CA GLU A 155 -22.23 11.95 5.12
C GLU A 155 -21.74 10.72 4.32
N PRO A 156 -22.09 10.56 3.03
CA PRO A 156 -21.87 9.31 2.31
C PRO A 156 -20.40 8.88 2.23
N ILE A 157 -19.47 9.85 2.07
CA ILE A 157 -18.03 9.54 2.04
C ILE A 157 -17.49 9.14 3.42
N ASP A 158 -18.00 9.74 4.49
CA ASP A 158 -17.63 9.37 5.85
C ASP A 158 -18.17 7.95 6.15
N PHE A 159 -19.41 7.66 5.74
CA PHE A 159 -20.00 6.32 5.85
C PHE A 159 -19.21 5.28 5.05
N PHE A 160 -18.81 5.61 3.82
CA PHE A 160 -17.98 4.73 3.00
C PHE A 160 -16.66 4.37 3.71
N ASN A 161 -16.01 5.36 4.32
CA ASN A 161 -14.79 5.15 5.09
C ASN A 161 -15.07 4.23 6.29
N ILE A 162 -16.11 4.52 7.07
CA ILE A 162 -16.58 3.76 8.25
C ILE A 162 -16.82 2.29 7.93
N VAL A 163 -17.39 1.97 6.77
CA VAL A 163 -17.63 0.59 6.33
C VAL A 163 -16.36 -0.07 5.78
N THR A 164 -15.56 0.68 5.02
CA THR A 164 -14.38 0.15 4.32
C THR A 164 -13.31 -0.33 5.30
N PHE A 165 -13.07 0.39 6.40
CA PHE A 165 -11.99 0.07 7.30
C PHE A 165 -12.21 -1.24 8.11
N PRO A 166 -13.37 -1.49 8.74
CA PRO A 166 -13.69 -2.79 9.32
C PRO A 166 -13.65 -3.93 8.29
N LEU A 167 -14.14 -3.68 7.07
CA LEU A 167 -14.10 -4.67 5.99
C LEU A 167 -12.66 -5.02 5.59
N PHE A 168 -11.77 -4.02 5.54
CA PHE A 168 -10.35 -4.22 5.33
C PHE A 168 -9.71 -5.03 6.48
N ILE A 169 -10.05 -4.74 7.74
CA ILE A 169 -9.54 -5.51 8.89
C ILE A 169 -9.97 -6.97 8.78
N LEU A 170 -11.26 -7.21 8.53
CA LEU A 170 -11.80 -8.56 8.34
C LEU A 170 -11.07 -9.28 7.20
N MET A 171 -10.92 -8.63 6.05
CA MET A 171 -10.23 -9.20 4.90
C MET A 171 -8.75 -9.47 5.19
N SER A 172 -8.09 -8.58 5.95
CA SER A 172 -6.71 -8.77 6.39
C SER A 172 -6.55 -10.01 7.28
N MET A 173 -7.51 -10.26 8.18
CA MET A 173 -7.51 -11.47 9.02
C MET A 173 -7.74 -12.73 8.19
N VAL A 174 -8.68 -12.69 7.24
CA VAL A 174 -8.92 -13.81 6.30
C VAL A 174 -7.65 -14.09 5.48
N TYR A 175 -7.00 -13.05 4.97
CA TYR A 175 -5.76 -13.19 4.20
C TYR A 175 -4.60 -13.72 5.07
N LEU A 176 -4.49 -13.27 6.33
CA LEU A 176 -3.50 -13.79 7.28
C LEU A 176 -3.71 -15.29 7.55
N LEU A 177 -4.94 -15.73 7.79
CA LEU A 177 -5.27 -17.15 7.93
C LEU A 177 -4.90 -17.92 6.67
N PHE A 178 -5.21 -17.38 5.49
CA PHE A 178 -4.81 -17.96 4.22
C PHE A 178 -3.28 -18.08 4.12
N CYS A 179 -2.51 -17.07 4.55
CA CYS A 179 -1.05 -17.14 4.58
C CYS A 179 -0.55 -18.28 5.48
N PHE A 180 -1.14 -18.49 6.65
CA PHE A 180 -0.79 -19.61 7.52
C PHE A 180 -1.09 -20.96 6.87
N PHE A 181 -2.30 -21.16 6.34
CA PHE A 181 -2.66 -22.40 5.63
C PHE A 181 -1.78 -22.65 4.39
N GLY A 182 -1.54 -21.61 3.60
CA GLY A 182 -0.65 -21.65 2.44
C GLY A 182 0.78 -22.04 2.81
N SER A 183 1.28 -21.52 3.95
CA SER A 183 2.60 -21.88 4.49
C SER A 183 2.66 -23.37 4.84
N CYS A 184 1.67 -23.90 5.54
CA CYS A 184 1.59 -25.33 5.86
C CYS A 184 1.57 -26.20 4.59
N CYS A 185 0.79 -25.82 3.58
CA CYS A 185 0.73 -26.52 2.29
C CYS A 185 2.08 -26.49 1.54
N CYS A 186 2.78 -25.35 1.56
CA CYS A 186 4.12 -25.21 0.99
C CYS A 186 5.16 -26.09 1.71
N CYS A 187 5.15 -26.11 3.04
CA CYS A 187 6.03 -26.98 3.84
C CYS A 187 5.73 -28.47 3.60
N TYR A 188 4.46 -28.85 3.53
CA TYR A 188 4.04 -30.22 3.25
C TYR A 188 4.47 -30.70 1.86
N THR A 189 4.32 -29.85 0.85
CA THR A 189 4.74 -30.19 -0.52
C THR A 189 6.27 -30.27 -0.66
N ALA A 190 7.01 -29.39 0.01
CA ALA A 190 8.48 -29.43 0.04
C ALA A 190 9.01 -30.70 0.74
N THR A 191 8.38 -31.13 1.83
CA THR A 191 8.78 -32.34 2.57
C THR A 191 8.39 -33.64 1.84
N ARG A 192 7.24 -33.69 1.16
CA ARG A 192 6.79 -34.90 0.43
C ARG A 192 7.40 -35.10 -0.95
N ARG A 193 7.69 -34.04 -1.70
CA ARG A 193 8.14 -34.14 -3.11
C ARG A 193 9.63 -33.87 -3.32
N GLY A 194 10.38 -33.61 -2.24
CA GLY A 194 11.78 -33.19 -2.31
C GLY A 194 11.94 -31.76 -2.85
N PRO A 195 13.18 -31.21 -2.92
CA PRO A 195 13.40 -29.90 -3.49
C PRO A 195 12.89 -29.86 -4.94
N PRO A 196 12.08 -28.86 -5.32
CA PRO A 196 11.40 -28.85 -6.61
C PRO A 196 12.42 -28.86 -7.76
N LYS A 197 12.27 -29.83 -8.68
CA LYS A 197 13.13 -30.01 -9.87
C LYS A 197 12.98 -28.89 -10.92
N GLU A 198 12.02 -27.98 -10.76
CA GLU A 198 11.85 -26.81 -11.62
C GLU A 198 11.91 -25.52 -10.78
N GLY A 199 13.08 -24.89 -10.83
CA GLY A 199 13.51 -23.64 -10.18
C GLY A 199 12.45 -22.79 -9.49
N GLY A 200 12.60 -22.64 -8.16
CA GLY A 200 12.31 -21.41 -7.39
C GLY A 200 10.87 -20.88 -7.32
N LYS A 201 9.90 -21.44 -8.04
CA LYS A 201 8.53 -20.89 -8.15
C LYS A 201 7.75 -20.94 -6.83
N THR A 202 7.95 -21.96 -6.00
CA THR A 202 7.22 -22.12 -4.73
C THR A 202 7.69 -21.13 -3.67
N LEU A 203 9.01 -20.92 -3.54
CA LEU A 203 9.56 -19.96 -2.58
C LEU A 203 9.22 -18.52 -2.98
N GLY A 204 9.31 -18.18 -4.27
CA GLY A 204 8.92 -16.85 -4.75
C GLY A 204 7.45 -16.53 -4.49
N THR A 205 6.55 -17.49 -4.76
CA THR A 205 5.10 -17.34 -4.47
C THR A 205 4.83 -17.21 -2.96
N PHE A 206 5.55 -17.97 -2.14
CA PHE A 206 5.46 -17.89 -0.68
C PHE A 206 5.92 -16.51 -0.16
N THR A 207 7.06 -16.00 -0.64
CA THR A 207 7.56 -14.69 -0.25
C THR A 207 6.62 -13.57 -0.73
N ASP A 208 6.11 -13.65 -1.96
CA ASP A 208 5.18 -12.65 -2.50
C ASP A 208 3.86 -12.62 -1.69
N MET A 209 3.38 -13.77 -1.21
CA MET A 209 2.18 -13.89 -0.37
C MET A 209 2.36 -13.19 0.98
N TRP A 210 3.47 -13.46 1.68
CA TRP A 210 3.76 -12.88 2.99
C TRP A 210 4.13 -11.40 2.93
N LEU A 211 4.85 -10.95 1.90
CA LEU A 211 5.22 -9.54 1.75
C LEU A 211 4.01 -8.65 1.44
N LEU A 212 2.89 -9.19 0.94
CA LEU A 212 1.69 -8.38 0.74
C LEU A 212 1.05 -7.93 2.07
N LEU A 213 1.21 -8.70 3.16
CA LEU A 213 0.70 -8.33 4.49
C LEU A 213 1.28 -7.00 5.00
N PRO A 214 2.62 -6.85 5.16
CA PRO A 214 3.18 -5.59 5.64
C PRO A 214 2.87 -4.43 4.70
N TYR A 215 2.78 -4.65 3.38
CA TYR A 215 2.32 -3.62 2.44
C TYR A 215 0.92 -3.09 2.79
N GLY A 216 -0.06 -3.98 2.96
CA GLY A 216 -1.42 -3.58 3.32
C GLY A 216 -1.55 -3.03 4.74
N TRP A 217 -0.82 -3.60 5.69
CA TRP A 217 -0.91 -3.24 7.11
C TRP A 217 -0.25 -1.90 7.40
N VAL A 218 1.00 -1.69 7.00
CA VAL A 218 1.72 -0.44 7.32
C VAL A 218 1.00 0.76 6.73
N GLY A 219 0.54 0.66 5.47
CA GLY A 219 -0.24 1.72 4.83
C GLY A 219 -1.54 2.02 5.57
N THR A 220 -2.26 0.99 5.99
CA THR A 220 -3.56 1.18 6.66
C THR A 220 -3.43 1.62 8.12
N TYR A 221 -2.41 1.16 8.84
CA TYR A 221 -2.14 1.58 10.21
C TYR A 221 -1.74 3.06 10.28
N LEU A 222 -1.03 3.59 9.28
CA LEU A 222 -0.76 5.02 9.20
C LEU A 222 -2.02 5.87 9.02
N TYR A 223 -3.07 5.31 8.40
CA TYR A 223 -4.39 5.94 8.32
C TYR A 223 -5.29 5.66 9.52
N SER A 224 -4.98 4.67 10.35
CA SER A 224 -5.86 4.25 11.47
C SER A 224 -6.17 5.36 12.48
N PRO A 225 -5.23 6.25 12.89
CA PRO A 225 -5.57 7.33 13.82
C PRO A 225 -6.54 8.35 13.20
N SER A 226 -6.45 8.58 11.89
CA SER A 226 -7.36 9.48 11.16
C SER A 226 -8.76 8.88 11.00
N PHE A 227 -8.84 7.56 10.83
CA PHE A 227 -10.09 6.82 10.81
C PHE A 227 -10.82 6.92 12.16
N SER A 228 -10.10 6.76 13.26
CA SER A 228 -10.66 6.90 14.61
C SER A 228 -11.32 8.26 14.83
N LEU A 229 -10.77 9.35 14.29
CA LEU A 229 -11.40 10.68 14.37
C LEU A 229 -12.68 10.81 13.54
N THR A 230 -12.83 10.04 12.46
CA THR A 230 -14.07 9.98 11.69
C THR A 230 -15.12 9.10 12.40
N MET A 231 -14.67 8.05 13.10
CA MET A 231 -15.51 7.13 13.86
C MET A 231 -16.05 7.70 15.16
N ILE A 232 -15.31 8.58 15.85
CA ILE A 232 -15.74 9.11 17.16
C ILE A 232 -17.08 9.86 17.07
N PRO A 233 -17.28 10.84 16.15
CA PRO A 233 -18.58 11.50 15.99
C PRO A 233 -19.70 10.53 15.64
N PHE A 234 -19.42 9.53 14.78
CA PHE A 234 -20.41 8.49 14.47
C PHE A 234 -20.79 7.65 15.71
N THR A 235 -19.79 7.26 16.50
CA THR A 235 -19.98 6.42 17.68
C THR A 235 -20.73 7.18 18.79
N VAL A 236 -20.37 8.44 19.01
CA VAL A 236 -20.97 9.30 20.03
C VAL A 236 -22.36 9.79 19.63
N ASP A 237 -22.54 10.28 18.38
CA ASP A 237 -23.79 10.93 17.99
C ASP A 237 -24.83 9.96 17.44
N LYS A 238 -24.42 8.78 16.94
CA LYS A 238 -25.34 7.85 16.24
C LYS A 238 -25.38 6.48 16.90
N LEU A 239 -24.23 5.91 17.24
CA LEU A 239 -24.20 4.59 17.87
C LEU A 239 -24.66 4.66 19.33
N PHE A 240 -24.23 5.67 20.09
CA PHE A 240 -24.67 5.86 21.47
C PHE A 240 -26.17 6.18 21.54
N ASP A 241 -26.66 7.10 20.71
CA ASP A 241 -28.10 7.39 20.60
C ASP A 241 -28.90 6.15 20.16
N PHE A 242 -28.39 5.36 19.22
CA PHE A 242 -29.02 4.10 18.83
C PHE A 242 -29.02 3.08 19.96
N ILE A 243 -27.92 2.93 20.71
CA ILE A 243 -27.80 2.00 21.86
C ILE A 243 -28.74 2.44 22.99
N MET A 244 -28.80 3.74 23.29
CA MET A 244 -29.68 4.32 24.30
C MET A 244 -31.16 4.18 23.93
N ASN A 245 -31.51 4.34 22.65
CA ASN A 245 -32.89 4.26 22.17
C ASN A 245 -33.34 2.85 21.74
N SER A 246 -32.43 1.88 21.62
CA SER A 246 -32.75 0.49 21.23
C SER A 246 -33.12 -0.42 22.41
N GLY A 247 -33.09 0.10 23.65
CA GLY A 247 -33.34 -0.69 24.86
C GLY A 247 -32.24 -1.71 25.17
N LEU A 248 -31.12 -1.68 24.42
CA LEU A 248 -30.01 -2.61 24.59
C LEU A 248 -29.28 -2.40 25.93
N MET A 249 -29.26 -1.17 26.44
CA MET A 249 -28.68 -0.84 27.75
C MET A 249 -29.47 -1.42 28.93
N ASP A 250 -30.80 -1.55 28.83
CA ASP A 250 -31.61 -2.22 29.88
C ASP A 250 -31.32 -3.73 29.94
N ILE A 251 -30.90 -4.31 28.82
CA ILE A 251 -30.51 -5.73 28.71
C ILE A 251 -29.08 -5.94 29.19
N ILE A 252 -28.16 -5.02 28.89
CA ILE A 252 -26.73 -5.14 29.25
C ILE A 252 -26.47 -4.71 30.71
N MET A 253 -27.17 -3.69 31.21
CA MET A 253 -26.99 -3.16 32.58
C MET A 253 -27.97 -3.75 33.59
N GLY A 254 -28.73 -4.76 33.20
CA GLY A 254 -29.58 -5.54 34.09
C GLY A 254 -30.78 -4.73 34.58
N GLY A 255 -31.91 -4.87 33.89
CA GLY A 255 -33.22 -4.55 34.44
C GLY A 255 -33.38 -5.14 35.85
N GLY A 256 -33.51 -4.25 36.84
CA GLY A 256 -33.67 -4.59 38.24
C GLY A 256 -33.93 -3.33 39.05
N GLY A 257 -35.16 -2.81 38.94
CA GLY A 257 -35.60 -1.75 39.83
C GLY A 257 -35.66 -2.24 41.27
N THR A 258 -35.05 -1.49 42.18
CA THR A 258 -35.62 -1.17 43.50
C THR A 258 -34.97 0.11 44.03
N ASN A 259 -35.81 0.93 44.65
CA ASN A 259 -35.60 2.26 45.23
C ASN A 259 -34.23 2.57 45.86
N PRO A 260 -33.84 3.86 45.91
CA PRO A 260 -32.64 4.29 46.63
C PRO A 260 -32.84 4.12 48.13
N ASP A 261 -31.99 3.31 48.77
CA ASP A 261 -31.87 3.25 50.22
C ASP A 261 -31.18 4.54 50.71
N PRO A 262 -31.80 5.36 51.57
CA PRO A 262 -31.20 6.58 52.09
C PRO A 262 -30.41 6.21 53.35
N GLY A 263 -29.16 5.80 53.20
CA GLY A 263 -28.32 5.60 54.38
C GLY A 263 -27.19 4.60 54.22
N VAL A 264 -26.23 4.90 53.35
CA VAL A 264 -24.89 4.33 53.49
C VAL A 264 -23.89 5.46 53.29
N THR A 265 -23.36 5.96 54.41
CA THR A 265 -22.15 6.78 54.44
C THR A 265 -20.95 5.84 54.32
N ASP A 266 -20.49 5.59 53.10
CA ASP A 266 -19.22 4.90 52.89
C ASP A 266 -18.06 5.91 52.88
N THR A 267 -17.22 5.74 53.89
CA THR A 267 -15.86 6.26 54.08
C THR A 267 -15.00 6.26 52.80
N PRO A 268 -14.07 7.22 52.63
CA PRO A 268 -13.23 7.31 51.45
C PRO A 268 -12.17 6.20 51.47
N GLY A 269 -12.44 5.12 50.74
CA GLY A 269 -11.48 4.06 50.46
C GLY A 269 -10.61 4.41 49.25
N THR A 270 -9.33 4.73 49.53
CA THR A 270 -8.15 4.52 48.66
C THR A 270 -8.40 4.44 47.15
N GLY A 271 -8.60 5.60 46.51
CA GLY A 271 -8.56 5.76 45.06
C GLY A 271 -7.12 5.78 44.55
N GLY A 272 -6.66 4.67 44.00
CA GLY A 272 -5.35 4.57 43.37
C GLY A 272 -5.34 3.45 42.36
N GLU A 273 -5.87 3.71 41.16
CA GLU A 273 -5.50 3.09 39.86
C GLU A 273 -6.46 3.48 38.71
N GLU A 274 -7.71 3.88 38.99
CA GLU A 274 -8.66 4.30 37.93
C GLU A 274 -8.34 5.68 37.32
N ALA A 275 -7.68 6.56 38.06
CA ALA A 275 -7.29 7.90 37.58
C ALA A 275 -6.14 7.86 36.55
N ASP A 276 -5.39 6.76 36.47
CA ASP A 276 -4.20 6.65 35.62
C ASP A 276 -4.54 6.21 34.18
N TRP A 277 -5.60 5.40 34.01
CA TRP A 277 -6.07 5.00 32.67
C TRP A 277 -6.66 6.16 31.88
N MET A 278 -7.45 7.03 32.51
CA MET A 278 -8.02 8.21 31.86
C MET A 278 -6.91 9.19 31.46
N SER A 279 -5.94 9.41 32.34
CA SER A 279 -4.74 10.24 32.09
C SER A 279 -3.86 9.66 30.98
N LEU A 280 -3.60 8.34 31.00
CA LEU A 280 -2.87 7.64 29.95
C LEU A 280 -3.61 7.73 28.60
N MET A 281 -4.92 7.51 28.59
CA MET A 281 -5.74 7.64 27.37
C MET A 281 -5.75 9.07 26.84
N LEU A 282 -5.84 10.08 27.71
CA LEU A 282 -5.73 11.50 27.35
C LEU A 282 -4.34 11.84 26.78
N ASN A 283 -3.27 11.34 27.38
CA ASN A 283 -1.90 11.54 26.91
C ASN A 283 -1.66 10.84 25.56
N VAL A 284 -2.09 9.59 25.40
CA VAL A 284 -2.01 8.85 24.14
C VAL A 284 -2.85 9.52 23.05
N SER A 285 -4.04 10.01 23.38
CA SER A 285 -4.91 10.74 22.45
C SER A 285 -4.28 12.06 22.02
N THR A 286 -3.71 12.82 22.96
CA THR A 286 -3.02 14.09 22.68
C THR A 286 -1.77 13.87 21.82
N MET A 287 -0.97 12.84 22.13
CA MET A 287 0.17 12.46 21.29
C MET A 287 -0.26 12.01 19.90
N SER A 288 -1.35 11.25 19.80
CA SER A 288 -1.90 10.79 18.52
C SER A 288 -2.38 11.97 17.67
N LEU A 289 -3.09 12.94 18.26
CA LEU A 289 -3.53 14.16 17.59
C LEU A 289 -2.36 15.00 17.10
N ASN A 290 -1.28 15.10 17.88
CA ASN A 290 -0.08 15.85 17.48
C ASN A 290 0.72 15.16 16.38
N ALA A 291 0.74 13.83 16.35
CA ALA A 291 1.44 13.02 15.35
C ALA A 291 0.64 12.82 14.07
N LEU A 292 -0.68 12.98 14.13
CA LEU A 292 -1.60 12.71 13.05
C LEU A 292 -1.28 13.49 11.75
N PRO A 293 -1.00 14.81 11.76
CA PRO A 293 -0.63 15.52 10.54
C PRO A 293 0.62 14.94 9.87
N TRP A 294 1.59 14.48 10.68
CA TRP A 294 2.81 13.86 10.19
C TRP A 294 2.57 12.48 9.60
N PHE A 295 1.68 11.67 10.19
CA PHE A 295 1.29 10.39 9.59
C PHE A 295 0.57 10.56 8.26
N MET A 296 -0.35 11.54 8.17
CA MET A 296 -1.04 11.86 6.93
C MET A 296 -0.07 12.35 5.84
N LEU A 297 0.89 13.19 6.21
CA LEU A 297 1.88 13.72 5.29
C LEU A 297 2.88 12.66 4.80
N THR A 298 3.29 11.75 5.68
CA THR A 298 4.29 10.71 5.35
C THR A 298 3.68 9.47 4.71
N PHE A 299 2.36 9.31 4.75
CA PHE A 299 1.71 8.15 4.14
C PHE A 299 2.11 7.95 2.66
N PRO A 300 2.08 8.94 1.76
CA PRO A 300 2.31 8.68 0.35
C PRO A 300 3.75 8.19 0.07
N ILE A 301 4.73 8.70 0.81
CA ILE A 301 6.11 8.18 0.71
C ILE A 301 6.22 6.78 1.30
N VAL A 302 5.60 6.50 2.45
CA VAL A 302 5.60 5.14 3.03
C VAL A 302 4.91 4.15 2.08
N HIS A 303 3.80 4.52 1.46
CA HIS A 303 3.14 3.71 0.44
C HIS A 303 4.10 3.34 -0.71
N CYS A 304 4.83 4.32 -1.24
CA CYS A 304 5.79 4.09 -2.32
C CYS A 304 6.95 3.18 -1.87
N VAL A 305 7.53 3.44 -0.70
CA VAL A 305 8.62 2.64 -0.15
C VAL A 305 8.16 1.21 0.12
N MET A 306 6.99 1.03 0.73
CA MET A 306 6.42 -0.30 0.99
C MET A 306 6.13 -1.04 -0.31
N ALA A 307 5.66 -0.37 -1.35
CA ALA A 307 5.48 -0.98 -2.67
C ALA A 307 6.82 -1.46 -3.26
N LEU A 308 7.89 -0.66 -3.15
CA LEU A 308 9.24 -1.02 -3.63
C LEU A 308 9.86 -2.17 -2.83
N VAL A 309 9.65 -2.21 -1.51
CA VAL A 309 10.21 -3.25 -0.64
C VAL A 309 9.43 -4.56 -0.78
N CYS A 310 8.10 -4.48 -0.66
CA CYS A 310 7.25 -5.66 -0.53
C CYS A 310 6.83 -6.25 -1.88
N ILE A 311 6.65 -5.43 -2.91
CA ILE A 311 6.12 -5.90 -4.18
C ILE A 311 7.26 -6.13 -5.17
N ARG A 312 7.50 -7.41 -5.47
CA ARG A 312 8.59 -7.85 -6.34
C ARG A 312 8.67 -7.12 -7.68
N MET A 313 7.55 -6.94 -8.39
CA MET A 313 7.57 -6.30 -9.72
C MET A 313 7.97 -4.82 -9.67
N TYR A 314 7.60 -4.10 -8.62
CA TYR A 314 8.03 -2.71 -8.41
C TYR A 314 9.52 -2.67 -8.08
N ARG A 315 10.00 -3.56 -7.21
CA ARG A 315 11.43 -3.71 -6.91
C ARG A 315 12.28 -3.96 -8.16
N GLU A 316 11.89 -4.95 -8.97
CA GLU A 316 12.60 -5.30 -10.20
C GLU A 316 12.58 -4.16 -11.22
N GLN A 317 11.42 -3.49 -11.40
CA GLN A 317 11.29 -2.35 -12.32
C GLN A 317 12.10 -1.13 -11.85
N PHE A 318 12.18 -0.90 -10.54
CA PHE A 318 12.96 0.19 -9.96
C PHE A 318 14.46 -0.01 -10.22
N PHE A 319 15.00 -1.17 -9.86
CA PHE A 319 16.41 -1.48 -10.13
C PHE A 319 16.72 -1.52 -11.62
N PHE A 320 15.79 -1.97 -12.46
CA PHE A 320 15.93 -1.88 -13.90
C PHE A 320 16.13 -0.43 -14.37
N MET A 321 15.29 0.50 -13.90
CA MET A 321 15.36 1.91 -14.26
C MET A 321 16.66 2.56 -13.78
N PHE A 322 17.02 2.36 -12.51
CA PHE A 322 18.23 2.97 -11.92
C PHE A 322 19.53 2.42 -12.48
N THR A 323 19.55 1.16 -12.91
CA THR A 323 20.75 0.53 -13.44
C THR A 323 20.80 0.54 -14.97
N CYS A 324 19.83 1.20 -15.63
CA CYS A 324 19.66 1.21 -17.09
C CYS A 324 19.69 -0.22 -17.68
N GLY A 325 19.08 -1.18 -16.98
CA GLY A 325 19.02 -2.57 -17.39
C GLY A 325 20.24 -3.44 -17.07
N ARG A 326 21.30 -2.90 -16.43
CA ARG A 326 22.52 -3.66 -16.10
C ARG A 326 22.30 -4.80 -15.10
N VAL A 327 21.39 -4.63 -14.14
CA VAL A 327 21.11 -5.67 -13.12
C VAL A 327 20.01 -6.64 -13.56
N TYR A 328 19.13 -6.19 -14.45
CA TYR A 328 17.97 -6.94 -14.89
C TYR A 328 17.82 -6.81 -16.41
N GLU A 329 18.41 -7.72 -17.20
CA GLU A 329 18.30 -7.68 -18.66
C GLU A 329 16.93 -8.21 -19.17
N GLY A 330 16.35 -7.57 -20.18
CA GLY A 330 15.15 -8.03 -20.90
C GLY A 330 13.78 -7.68 -20.30
N ASN A 331 12.70 -8.10 -20.96
CA ASN A 331 11.31 -7.93 -20.51
C ASN A 331 10.93 -8.97 -19.44
N ALA A 332 9.94 -8.69 -18.58
CA ALA A 332 9.46 -9.68 -17.59
C ALA A 332 8.98 -11.01 -18.21
N ARG A 333 8.57 -10.99 -19.49
CA ARG A 333 8.24 -12.22 -20.26
C ARG A 333 9.47 -13.03 -20.68
N SER A 334 10.62 -12.39 -20.90
CA SER A 334 11.85 -13.04 -21.36
C SER A 334 12.52 -13.87 -20.26
N TYR A 335 12.38 -13.47 -18.99
CA TYR A 335 12.93 -14.21 -17.85
C TYR A 335 12.25 -15.56 -17.59
N GLY A 336 11.00 -15.74 -18.06
CA GLY A 336 10.29 -17.03 -18.02
C GLY A 336 10.59 -17.93 -19.23
N ALA A 337 11.07 -17.35 -20.34
CA ALA A 337 11.37 -18.05 -21.59
C ALA A 337 12.86 -18.42 -21.74
N GLN A 338 13.77 -17.74 -21.04
CA GLN A 338 15.17 -18.15 -20.92
C GLN A 338 15.37 -19.21 -19.82
N SER A 339 14.61 -20.30 -19.90
CA SER A 339 15.05 -21.57 -19.32
C SER A 339 15.69 -22.36 -20.45
N GLN A 340 17.02 -22.23 -20.61
CA GLN A 340 17.93 -23.38 -20.76
C GLN A 340 19.32 -23.11 -21.36
N LYS A 341 19.63 -21.96 -21.98
CA LYS A 341 20.92 -21.89 -22.70
C LYS A 341 21.99 -20.92 -22.20
N ASN A 342 21.66 -19.83 -21.50
CA ASN A 342 22.68 -18.90 -20.98
C ASN A 342 22.12 -18.07 -19.82
N GLN A 343 22.08 -18.62 -18.61
CA GLN A 343 21.91 -17.78 -17.41
C GLN A 343 23.30 -17.39 -16.90
N PRO A 344 23.63 -16.08 -16.77
CA PRO A 344 24.59 -15.65 -15.78
C PRO A 344 24.04 -16.03 -14.40
N GLN A 345 24.87 -16.65 -13.57
CA GLN A 345 24.43 -17.11 -12.25
C GLN A 345 23.86 -15.95 -11.41
N PRO A 346 22.80 -16.17 -10.61
CA PRO A 346 22.37 -15.19 -9.64
C PRO A 346 23.50 -14.95 -8.63
N ILE A 347 23.89 -13.68 -8.45
CA ILE A 347 24.85 -13.27 -7.43
C ILE A 347 24.27 -13.65 -6.07
N GLN A 348 24.84 -14.68 -5.44
CA GLN A 348 24.53 -15.10 -4.08
C GLN A 348 25.10 -14.07 -3.10
N TRP A 349 24.26 -13.14 -2.65
CA TRP A 349 24.57 -12.32 -1.48
C TRP A 349 24.35 -13.15 -0.21
N ALA A 350 25.30 -14.04 0.09
CA ALA A 350 25.63 -14.60 1.41
C ALA A 350 26.34 -15.95 1.24
N ASN A 351 27.67 -15.95 1.22
CA ASN A 351 28.50 -17.08 1.64
C ASN A 351 29.91 -16.57 1.91
N THR A 352 30.06 -15.82 3.01
CA THR A 352 31.35 -15.64 3.67
C THR A 352 31.68 -16.91 4.43
N THR A 353 32.05 -17.95 3.69
CA THR A 353 32.83 -19.06 4.23
C THR A 353 34.04 -19.21 3.34
N ILE A 354 35.17 -18.78 3.88
CA ILE A 354 36.52 -19.00 3.38
C ILE A 354 36.62 -20.49 2.98
N ARG A 355 36.79 -20.75 1.68
CA ARG A 355 37.12 -22.10 1.20
C ARG A 355 38.52 -22.04 0.61
N THR A 356 39.40 -22.71 1.33
CA THR A 356 40.79 -23.04 1.00
C THR A 356 40.91 -23.82 -0.31
N GLU A 357 41.93 -23.44 -1.06
CA GLU A 357 42.76 -24.22 -2.01
C GLU A 357 42.14 -24.97 -3.21
N ASP A 358 42.68 -24.59 -4.38
CA ASP A 358 43.21 -25.40 -5.48
C ASP A 358 42.35 -26.43 -6.20
N LYS A 359 42.08 -26.12 -7.47
CA LYS A 359 42.53 -26.85 -8.69
C LYS A 359 41.56 -26.58 -9.85
N TYR A 360 41.87 -25.66 -10.75
CA TYR A 360 41.53 -25.75 -12.19
C TYR A 360 42.38 -24.73 -12.98
N PRO A 361 42.91 -25.06 -14.17
CA PRO A 361 43.73 -24.15 -14.97
C PRO A 361 42.88 -23.05 -15.62
N PRO A 362 43.47 -21.89 -15.98
CA PRO A 362 42.71 -20.76 -16.53
C PRO A 362 42.14 -21.08 -17.92
N PRO A 363 40.97 -20.53 -18.28
CA PRO A 363 40.38 -20.72 -19.60
C PRO A 363 41.19 -20.00 -20.68
N THR A 364 41.49 -20.72 -21.77
CA THR A 364 42.06 -20.19 -23.01
C THR A 364 41.03 -19.34 -23.75
N TYR A 365 41.37 -18.09 -24.04
CA TYR A 365 40.59 -17.21 -24.93
C TYR A 365 40.90 -17.56 -26.40
N PRO A 366 39.92 -17.66 -27.30
CA PRO A 366 40.17 -17.77 -28.73
C PRO A 366 40.66 -16.41 -29.28
N THR A 367 41.87 -16.42 -29.84
CA THR A 367 42.51 -15.34 -30.56
C THR A 367 41.66 -14.90 -31.76
N ALA A 368 41.39 -13.60 -31.87
CA ALA A 368 40.79 -12.99 -33.05
C ALA A 368 41.65 -13.27 -34.30
N THR A 369 41.11 -13.98 -35.28
CA THR A 369 41.74 -14.16 -36.58
C THR A 369 41.28 -13.03 -37.51
N MET A 370 42.25 -12.25 -37.98
CA MET A 370 42.11 -11.21 -39.01
C MET A 370 41.50 -11.78 -40.30
N GLN A 371 40.61 -10.99 -40.90
CA GLN A 371 40.01 -11.21 -42.21
C GLN A 371 41.05 -11.45 -43.31
N GLN A 372 40.80 -12.43 -44.17
CA GLN A 372 41.39 -12.51 -45.52
C GLN A 372 40.37 -12.09 -46.58
N PRO A 373 40.81 -11.48 -47.70
CA PRO A 373 39.94 -10.80 -48.65
C PRO A 373 39.24 -11.77 -49.60
N ILE A 374 37.99 -11.45 -49.93
CA ILE A 374 37.15 -12.19 -50.88
C ILE A 374 37.64 -11.88 -52.30
N HIS A 375 38.04 -12.94 -53.02
CA HIS A 375 38.34 -12.94 -54.46
C HIS A 375 37.02 -12.79 -55.23
N ILE A 376 36.88 -11.75 -56.05
CA ILE A 376 35.75 -11.56 -56.97
C ILE A 376 36.20 -11.97 -58.36
N GLU A 377 35.61 -13.02 -58.92
CA GLU A 377 35.73 -13.33 -60.35
C GLU A 377 34.36 -13.60 -60.97
N ASN A 378 34.21 -13.03 -62.17
CA ASN A 378 33.28 -13.34 -63.26
C ASN A 378 31.93 -12.59 -63.32
N ILE A 379 32.04 -11.42 -63.97
CA ILE A 379 31.02 -10.70 -64.74
C ILE A 379 30.76 -11.46 -66.06
N PRO A 380 29.51 -11.65 -66.50
CA PRO A 380 29.18 -11.83 -67.90
C PRO A 380 28.74 -10.51 -68.54
N THR A 381 29.45 -10.17 -69.61
CA THR A 381 29.27 -9.02 -70.51
C THR A 381 27.93 -9.09 -71.24
N ILE A 382 27.13 -8.01 -71.20
CA ILE A 382 25.99 -7.79 -72.11
C ILE A 382 26.42 -6.71 -73.11
N THR A 383 26.58 -7.09 -74.36
CA THR A 383 26.72 -6.21 -75.52
C THR A 383 25.35 -5.66 -75.93
N MET A 384 25.26 -4.35 -76.14
CA MET A 384 24.10 -3.69 -76.73
C MET A 384 23.99 -4.00 -78.24
N SER A 385 22.76 -4.20 -78.70
CA SER A 385 22.30 -3.99 -80.08
C SER A 385 21.00 -3.23 -80.06
#